data_AF-A0A4Q3CV63-F1
#
_entry.id   AF-A0A4Q3CV63-F1
#
_cell.length_a   1.000
_cell.length_b   1.000
_cell.length_c   1.000
_cell.angle_alpha   90.00
_cell.angle_beta   90.00
_cell.angle_gamma   90.00
#
_symmetry.space_group_name_H-M   'P 1'
#
loop_
_entity.id
_entity.type
_entity.pdbx_description
1 polymer ?
#
loop_
_entity_poly.entity_id
_entity_poly.type
_entity_poly.pdbx_seq_one_letter_code
_entity_poly.pdbx_strand_id
1 'polypeptide(L)'
;MKKFFLMSAAVVLVLIVGSQFFRPELKNPPVTQDFQGPAQVKNILKRACYDCHSNETNLRWYDQVQPVFWQVAEHVREGRAVLNFSSWDKLAPADQKAKLWEAVNQIEQGAMPIKSYEMVHTSAKVSAQDLAVLKQYLNGMVHSMPNDTAKIHARDKQLSAKPAASQTALPQSLNGITYIPDYKNWQVISTSDRFDNGTMRVIYGNDIAVKAVKEHRINPWPDGTIFAKTAWDKLEDKDGNVTTGAFKQVEYMIKDATKYKATKGWGFARFKTPKLLPYGKTAMFTTECINCHRPMKDNDFVFTFPIKN
;
A
#
# COMPACT_ATOMS: atom_id res chain seq x y z
N MET A 1 21.38 -45.81 11.13
CA MET A 1 20.26 -44.92 10.71
C MET A 1 19.43 -44.41 11.90
N LYS A 2 18.77 -45.25 12.70
CA LYS A 2 17.97 -44.79 13.86
C LYS A 2 18.74 -43.95 14.91
N LYS A 3 19.95 -44.38 15.29
CA LYS A 3 20.81 -43.62 16.23
C LYS A 3 21.22 -42.25 15.70
N PHE A 4 21.50 -42.15 14.40
CA PHE A 4 21.85 -40.88 13.75
C PHE A 4 20.64 -39.92 13.73
N PHE A 5 19.45 -40.44 13.40
CA PHE A 5 18.20 -39.65 13.43
C PHE A 5 17.85 -39.15 14.84
N LEU A 6 18.00 -40.00 15.87
CA LEU A 6 17.80 -39.63 17.27
C LEU A 6 18.79 -38.55 17.73
N MET A 7 20.06 -38.66 17.34
CA MET A 7 21.09 -37.65 17.63
C MET A 7 20.77 -36.31 16.95
N SER A 8 20.38 -36.33 15.67
CA SER A 8 19.96 -35.13 14.95
C SER A 8 18.73 -34.47 15.56
N ALA A 9 17.72 -35.25 15.95
CA ALA A 9 16.52 -34.73 16.62
C ALA A 9 16.84 -34.10 17.99
N ALA A 10 17.73 -34.72 18.77
CA ALA A 10 18.17 -34.17 20.05
C ALA A 10 18.94 -32.84 19.87
N VAL A 11 19.82 -32.76 18.88
CA VAL A 11 20.54 -31.50 18.57
C VAL A 11 19.57 -30.39 18.16
N VAL A 12 18.61 -30.68 17.28
CA VAL A 12 17.58 -29.71 16.87
C VAL A 12 16.74 -29.25 18.07
N LEU A 13 16.35 -30.17 18.95
CA LEU A 13 15.60 -29.83 20.16
C LEU A 13 16.40 -28.90 21.09
N VAL A 14 17.69 -29.19 21.31
CA VAL A 14 18.58 -28.32 22.10
C VAL A 14 18.70 -26.94 21.46
N LEU A 15 18.82 -26.85 20.13
CA LEU A 15 18.85 -25.57 19.42
C LEU A 15 17.54 -24.78 19.56
N ILE A 16 16.38 -25.43 19.45
CA ILE A 16 15.07 -24.78 19.62
C ILE A 16 14.90 -24.28 21.05
N VAL A 17 15.24 -25.09 22.06
CA VAL A 17 15.20 -24.72 23.48
C VAL A 17 16.17 -23.56 23.74
N GLY A 18 17.41 -23.66 23.23
CA GLY A 18 18.41 -22.61 23.31
C GLY A 18 17.96 -21.30 22.66
N SER A 19 17.25 -21.37 21.53
CA SER A 19 16.73 -20.16 20.86
C SER A 19 15.65 -19.43 21.66
N GLN A 20 14.92 -20.11 22.56
CA GLN A 20 13.88 -19.47 23.37
C GLN A 20 14.46 -18.38 24.29
N PHE A 21 15.74 -18.48 24.67
CA PHE A 21 16.43 -17.50 25.51
C PHE A 21 16.73 -16.19 24.76
N PHE A 22 16.75 -16.21 23.42
CA PHE A 22 16.98 -15.02 22.59
C PHE A 22 15.65 -14.44 22.11
N ARG A 23 14.82 -13.93 23.03
CA ARG A 23 13.49 -13.40 22.70
C ARG A 23 13.53 -11.87 22.51
N PRO A 24 13.08 -11.32 21.36
CA PRO A 24 12.95 -9.88 21.18
C PRO A 24 11.86 -9.32 22.10
N GLU A 25 11.99 -8.06 22.48
CA GLU A 25 10.97 -7.41 23.30
C GLU A 25 9.82 -6.90 22.42
N LEU A 26 8.57 -7.20 22.80
CA LEU A 26 7.37 -6.62 22.19
C LEU A 26 6.67 -5.72 23.21
N LYS A 27 6.89 -4.41 23.10
CA LYS A 27 6.30 -3.41 24.00
C LYS A 27 4.86 -3.09 23.61
N ASN A 28 3.95 -3.09 24.58
CA ASN A 28 2.55 -2.69 24.42
C ASN A 28 2.27 -1.44 25.24
N PRO A 29 2.57 -0.23 24.71
CA PRO A 29 2.30 1.00 25.44
C PRO A 29 0.78 1.19 25.65
N PRO A 30 0.36 1.97 26.66
CA PRO A 30 -1.05 2.23 26.89
C PRO A 30 -1.78 2.75 25.65
N VAL A 31 -3.07 2.39 25.54
CA VAL A 31 -3.95 2.94 24.52
C VAL A 31 -4.22 4.41 24.84
N THR A 32 -3.86 5.32 23.92
CA THR A 32 -4.18 6.75 24.07
C THR A 32 -5.59 7.03 23.59
N GLN A 33 -5.94 6.47 22.43
CA GLN A 33 -7.27 6.54 21.87
C GLN A 33 -7.50 5.36 20.95
N ASP A 34 -8.56 4.61 21.22
CA ASP A 34 -9.02 3.53 20.37
C ASP A 34 -9.86 4.08 19.19
N PHE A 35 -9.98 3.28 18.13
CA PHE A 35 -10.85 3.55 16.98
C PHE A 35 -12.30 3.80 17.44
N GLN A 36 -12.84 4.92 16.95
CA GLN A 36 -14.22 5.36 17.21
C GLN A 36 -15.04 5.16 15.93
N GLY A 37 -15.85 4.11 15.90
CA GLY A 37 -16.74 3.81 14.78
C GLY A 37 -17.81 2.80 15.16
N PRO A 38 -18.71 2.44 14.23
CA PRO A 38 -19.78 1.48 14.47
C PRO A 38 -19.24 0.17 15.05
N ALA A 39 -19.98 -0.43 15.99
CA ALA A 39 -19.55 -1.64 16.69
C ALA A 39 -19.20 -2.78 15.73
N GLN A 40 -19.96 -2.93 14.63
CA GLN A 40 -19.70 -3.94 13.61
C GLN A 40 -18.33 -3.75 12.92
N VAL A 41 -18.00 -2.52 12.53
CA VAL A 41 -16.69 -2.17 11.94
C VAL A 41 -15.58 -2.44 12.93
N LYS A 42 -15.75 -1.99 14.18
CA LYS A 42 -14.76 -2.18 15.25
C LYS A 42 -14.50 -3.66 15.54
N ASN A 43 -15.53 -4.50 15.54
CA ASN A 43 -15.39 -5.94 15.75
C ASN A 43 -14.59 -6.62 14.63
N ILE A 44 -14.79 -6.21 13.37
CA ILE A 44 -13.99 -6.70 12.24
C ILE A 44 -12.53 -6.30 12.42
N LEU A 45 -12.26 -5.02 12.72
CA LEU A 45 -10.89 -4.51 12.91
C LEU A 45 -10.19 -5.17 14.09
N LYS A 46 -10.88 -5.38 15.23
CA LYS A 46 -10.32 -6.09 16.39
C LYS A 46 -9.92 -7.51 16.04
N ARG A 47 -10.76 -8.22 15.31
CA ARG A 47 -10.53 -9.62 14.93
C ARG A 47 -9.45 -9.79 13.87
N ALA A 48 -9.37 -8.90 12.88
CA ALA A 48 -8.51 -9.06 11.71
C ALA A 48 -7.21 -8.23 11.77
N CYS A 49 -7.19 -7.14 12.54
CA CYS A 49 -6.11 -6.15 12.47
C CYS A 49 -5.37 -5.91 13.80
N TYR A 50 -6.06 -5.96 14.95
CA TYR A 50 -5.48 -5.43 16.21
C TYR A 50 -4.27 -6.21 16.70
N ASP A 51 -4.19 -7.51 16.41
CA ASP A 51 -3.03 -8.33 16.76
C ASP A 51 -1.72 -7.75 16.22
N CYS A 52 -1.73 -7.12 15.04
CA CYS A 52 -0.55 -6.50 14.42
C CYS A 52 -0.58 -4.96 14.43
N HIS A 53 -1.76 -4.35 14.43
CA HIS A 53 -1.96 -2.90 14.26
C HIS A 53 -2.52 -2.22 15.50
N SER A 54 -2.39 -2.79 16.69
CA SER A 54 -2.72 -2.10 17.95
C SER A 54 -1.75 -2.48 19.06
N ASN A 55 -1.74 -1.71 20.15
CA ASN A 55 -1.01 -2.06 21.37
C ASN A 55 -1.72 -3.16 22.19
N GLU A 56 -2.97 -3.49 21.86
CA GLU A 56 -3.75 -4.59 22.45
C GLU A 56 -3.49 -5.93 21.74
N THR A 57 -2.22 -6.20 21.37
CA THR A 57 -1.85 -7.42 20.64
C THR A 57 -2.16 -8.68 21.46
N ASN A 58 -2.94 -9.59 20.88
CA ASN A 58 -3.34 -10.84 21.51
C ASN A 58 -2.60 -12.05 20.90
N LEU A 59 -1.38 -12.30 21.37
CA LEU A 59 -0.57 -13.43 20.90
C LEU A 59 -1.10 -14.76 21.44
N ARG A 60 -1.30 -15.74 20.56
CA ARG A 60 -1.57 -17.12 20.94
C ARG A 60 -0.30 -17.75 21.51
N TRP A 61 -0.44 -18.86 22.24
CA TRP A 61 0.70 -19.52 22.87
C TRP A 61 1.77 -19.95 21.85
N TYR A 62 1.34 -20.36 20.65
CA TYR A 62 2.24 -20.82 19.59
C TYR A 62 2.96 -19.66 18.87
N ASP A 63 2.40 -18.44 18.90
CA ASP A 63 3.06 -17.25 18.35
C ASP A 63 4.28 -16.85 19.18
N GLN A 64 4.34 -17.31 20.43
CA GLN A 64 5.36 -16.95 21.41
C GLN A 64 6.57 -17.88 21.41
N VAL A 65 6.55 -18.94 20.60
CA VAL A 65 7.62 -19.93 20.51
C VAL A 65 8.64 -19.54 19.45
N GLN A 66 9.92 -19.60 19.76
CA GLN A 66 10.99 -19.35 18.79
C GLN A 66 11.18 -20.52 17.82
N PRO A 67 11.55 -20.23 16.55
CA PRO A 67 11.89 -18.91 15.98
C PRO A 67 10.69 -18.11 15.45
N VAL A 68 9.45 -18.61 15.58
CA VAL A 68 8.25 -17.96 15.04
C VAL A 68 8.04 -16.58 15.63
N PHE A 69 8.26 -16.43 16.94
CA PHE A 69 8.06 -15.16 17.64
C PHE A 69 8.96 -14.02 17.12
N TRP A 70 10.14 -14.31 16.56
CA TRP A 70 10.97 -13.28 15.91
C TRP A 70 10.24 -12.58 14.77
N GLN A 71 9.62 -13.37 13.89
CA GLN A 71 8.86 -12.85 12.76
C GLN A 71 7.57 -12.17 13.23
N VAL A 72 6.90 -12.72 14.24
CA VAL A 72 5.70 -12.10 14.83
C VAL A 72 6.03 -10.73 15.40
N ALA A 73 7.08 -10.62 16.23
CA ALA A 73 7.49 -9.36 16.82
C ALA A 73 7.87 -8.31 15.76
N GLU A 74 8.56 -8.73 14.69
CA GLU A 74 8.87 -7.87 13.56
C GLU A 74 7.60 -7.36 12.86
N HIS A 75 6.68 -8.27 12.50
CA HIS A 75 5.42 -7.91 11.85
C HIS A 75 4.58 -6.95 12.69
N VAL A 76 4.47 -7.17 14.00
CA VAL A 76 3.71 -6.29 14.89
C VAL A 76 4.36 -4.91 14.97
N ARG A 77 5.69 -4.84 15.10
CA ARG A 77 6.42 -3.56 15.13
C ARG A 77 6.23 -2.76 13.84
N GLU A 78 6.33 -3.44 12.70
CA GLU A 78 6.17 -2.82 11.39
C GLU A 78 4.72 -2.41 11.11
N GLY A 79 3.75 -3.26 11.47
CA GLY A 79 2.33 -2.97 11.37
C GLY A 79 1.97 -1.70 12.13
N ARG A 80 2.37 -1.61 13.40
CA ARG A 80 2.15 -0.43 14.26
C ARG A 80 2.84 0.83 13.75
N ALA A 81 3.99 0.71 13.08
CA ALA A 81 4.69 1.86 12.51
C ALA A 81 3.92 2.50 11.34
N VAL A 82 3.13 1.71 10.60
CA VAL A 82 2.32 2.19 9.47
C VAL A 82 0.91 2.60 9.90
N LEU A 83 0.32 1.87 10.84
CA LEU A 83 -1.04 2.07 11.35
C LEU A 83 -1.15 1.46 12.76
N ASN A 84 -1.53 2.28 13.74
CA ASN A 84 -1.79 1.83 15.11
C ASN A 84 -3.16 2.33 15.61
N PHE A 85 -4.10 1.41 15.79
CA PHE A 85 -5.45 1.67 16.28
C PHE A 85 -5.50 2.10 17.75
N SER A 86 -4.45 1.85 18.52
CA SER A 86 -4.36 2.28 19.92
C SER A 86 -3.93 3.73 20.11
N SER A 87 -3.58 4.42 19.01
CA SER A 87 -3.26 5.84 19.00
C SER A 87 -3.98 6.56 17.86
N TRP A 88 -5.28 6.28 17.73
CA TRP A 88 -6.12 6.79 16.65
C TRP A 88 -6.23 8.32 16.66
N ASP A 89 -6.17 8.92 17.85
CA ASP A 89 -6.15 10.37 18.09
C ASP A 89 -4.97 11.10 17.46
N LYS A 90 -3.85 10.40 17.23
CA LYS A 90 -2.65 10.99 16.62
C LYS A 90 -2.78 11.21 15.11
N LEU A 91 -3.79 10.62 14.48
CA LEU A 91 -4.06 10.80 13.06
C LEU A 91 -5.04 11.95 12.86
N ALA A 92 -4.70 12.89 11.97
CA ALA A 92 -5.66 13.91 11.54
C ALA A 92 -6.86 13.23 10.85
N PRO A 93 -8.07 13.83 10.87
CA PRO A 93 -9.27 13.20 10.28
C PRO A 93 -9.10 12.76 8.81
N ALA A 94 -8.35 13.53 8.01
CA ALA A 94 -8.03 13.15 6.64
C ALA A 94 -7.12 11.90 6.56
N ASP A 95 -6.15 11.78 7.47
CA ASP A 95 -5.24 10.63 7.54
C ASP A 95 -5.97 9.38 8.06
N GLN A 96 -6.89 9.54 9.02
CA GLN A 96 -7.76 8.46 9.49
C GLN A 96 -8.52 7.84 8.31
N LYS A 97 -9.17 8.68 7.50
CA LYS A 97 -9.91 8.24 6.31
C LYS A 97 -8.99 7.57 5.28
N ALA A 98 -7.82 8.16 5.03
CA ALA A 98 -6.83 7.59 4.10
C ALA A 98 -6.30 6.23 4.57
N LYS A 99 -6.06 6.05 5.88
CA LYS A 99 -5.58 4.80 6.46
C LYS A 99 -6.62 3.69 6.44
N LEU A 100 -7.89 4.01 6.72
CA LEU A 100 -8.98 3.06 6.57
C LEU A 100 -9.16 2.64 5.11
N TRP A 101 -9.12 3.60 4.17
CA TRP A 101 -9.18 3.32 2.74
C TRP A 101 -8.03 2.40 2.31
N GLU A 102 -6.80 2.70 2.75
CA GLU A 102 -5.62 1.88 2.45
C GLU A 102 -5.79 0.45 3.00
N ALA A 103 -6.25 0.29 4.24
CA ALA A 103 -6.50 -1.01 4.84
C ALA A 103 -7.53 -1.83 4.05
N VAL A 104 -8.67 -1.22 3.69
CA VAL A 104 -9.72 -1.88 2.90
C VAL A 104 -9.24 -2.27 1.52
N ASN A 105 -8.48 -1.39 0.85
CA ASN A 105 -7.93 -1.68 -0.46
C ASN A 105 -6.86 -2.79 -0.42
N GLN A 106 -6.03 -2.85 0.63
CA GLN A 106 -5.09 -3.95 0.83
C GLN A 106 -5.81 -5.28 1.09
N ILE A 107 -6.95 -5.27 1.79
CA ILE A 107 -7.79 -6.46 1.97
C ILE A 107 -8.38 -6.90 0.64
N GLU A 108 -8.96 -5.98 -0.12
CA GLU A 108 -9.54 -6.27 -1.44
C GLU A 108 -8.52 -6.85 -2.42
N GLN A 109 -7.27 -6.39 -2.36
CA GLN A 109 -6.17 -6.89 -3.18
C GLN A 109 -5.53 -8.18 -2.64
N GLY A 110 -6.03 -8.71 -1.52
CA GLY A 110 -5.53 -9.94 -0.89
C GLY A 110 -4.13 -9.81 -0.28
N ALA A 111 -3.69 -8.57 -0.03
CA ALA A 111 -2.41 -8.25 0.60
C ALA A 111 -2.50 -8.39 2.14
N MET A 112 -3.69 -8.13 2.70
CA MET A 112 -3.97 -8.20 4.12
C MET A 112 -5.27 -8.97 4.41
N PRO A 113 -5.36 -9.71 5.53
CA PRO A 113 -4.24 -10.15 6.36
C PRO A 113 -3.22 -11.00 5.58
N ILE A 114 -1.98 -11.07 6.06
CA ILE A 114 -0.92 -11.84 5.39
C ILE A 114 -1.35 -13.31 5.31
N LYS A 115 -1.25 -13.94 4.12
CA LYS A 115 -1.72 -15.33 3.91
C LYS A 115 -1.15 -16.33 4.91
N SER A 116 0.13 -16.21 5.27
CA SER A 116 0.76 -17.09 6.26
C SER A 116 0.16 -16.95 7.66
N TYR A 117 -0.29 -15.74 8.02
CA TYR A 117 -0.99 -15.48 9.26
C TYR A 117 -2.37 -16.14 9.24
N GLU A 118 -3.13 -15.98 8.15
CA GLU A 118 -4.49 -16.56 8.02
C GLU A 118 -4.52 -18.10 8.05
N MET A 119 -3.43 -18.76 7.65
CA MET A 119 -3.34 -20.23 7.69
C MET A 119 -3.45 -20.78 9.11
N VAL A 120 -2.91 -20.05 10.10
CA VAL A 120 -2.90 -20.46 11.51
C VAL A 120 -3.87 -19.63 12.37
N HIS A 121 -4.26 -18.44 11.90
CA HIS A 121 -5.25 -17.55 12.51
C HIS A 121 -6.48 -17.41 11.62
N THR A 122 -7.22 -18.50 11.45
CA THR A 122 -8.41 -18.53 10.58
C THR A 122 -9.48 -17.53 11.00
N SER A 123 -9.54 -17.16 12.28
CA SER A 123 -10.44 -16.12 12.78
C SER A 123 -10.15 -14.74 12.21
N ALA A 124 -8.93 -14.45 11.77
CA ALA A 124 -8.54 -13.15 11.23
C ALA A 124 -9.00 -12.93 9.79
N LYS A 125 -9.42 -13.99 9.09
CA LYS A 125 -9.90 -13.91 7.71
C LYS A 125 -11.03 -12.90 7.57
N VAL A 126 -10.89 -12.00 6.60
CA VAL A 126 -11.92 -11.01 6.28
C VAL A 126 -12.81 -11.60 5.19
N SER A 127 -14.08 -11.86 5.53
CA SER A 127 -15.05 -12.38 4.57
C SER A 127 -15.48 -11.32 3.56
N ALA A 128 -16.15 -11.74 2.47
CA ALA A 128 -16.75 -10.80 1.51
C ALA A 128 -17.78 -9.88 2.20
N GLN A 129 -18.52 -10.39 3.18
CA GLN A 129 -19.47 -9.64 3.98
C GLN A 129 -18.77 -8.61 4.88
N ASP A 130 -17.68 -9.01 5.55
CA ASP A 130 -16.87 -8.08 6.34
C ASP A 130 -16.32 -6.95 5.46
N LEU A 131 -15.78 -7.29 4.28
CA LEU A 131 -15.26 -6.32 3.33
C LEU A 131 -16.35 -5.36 2.85
N ALA A 132 -17.56 -5.85 2.59
CA ALA A 132 -18.69 -5.01 2.22
C ALA A 132 -19.07 -4.01 3.33
N VAL A 133 -19.08 -4.45 4.59
CA VAL A 133 -19.34 -3.57 5.75
C VAL A 133 -18.27 -2.48 5.86
N LEU A 134 -17.00 -2.84 5.72
CA LEU A 134 -15.89 -1.88 5.77
C LEU A 134 -15.98 -0.87 4.62
N LYS A 135 -16.28 -1.32 3.39
CA LYS A 135 -16.49 -0.45 2.22
C LYS A 135 -17.68 0.49 2.41
N GLN A 136 -18.80 -0.01 2.94
CA GLN A 136 -19.98 0.80 3.18
C GLN A 136 -19.70 1.90 4.22
N TYR A 137 -19.02 1.56 5.32
CA TYR A 137 -18.63 2.53 6.32
C TYR A 137 -17.72 3.61 5.75
N LEU A 138 -16.73 3.21 4.95
CA LEU A 138 -15.82 4.11 4.26
C LEU A 138 -16.54 5.05 3.27
N ASN A 139 -17.49 4.53 2.50
CA ASN A 139 -18.31 5.33 1.60
C ASN A 139 -19.16 6.35 2.36
N GLY A 140 -19.68 5.99 3.54
CA GLY A 140 -20.39 6.91 4.43
C GLY A 140 -19.53 8.08 4.94
N MET A 141 -18.20 7.96 4.92
CA MET A 141 -17.28 9.06 5.24
C MET A 141 -17.05 10.04 4.08
N VAL A 142 -17.66 9.79 2.92
CA VAL A 142 -17.37 10.50 1.68
C VAL A 142 -18.58 11.31 1.28
N HIS A 143 -18.39 12.63 1.20
CA HIS A 143 -19.35 13.50 0.58
C HIS A 143 -18.95 13.66 -0.90
N SER A 144 -19.61 12.92 -1.79
CA SER A 144 -19.50 13.17 -3.24
C SER A 144 -20.56 14.18 -3.63
N MET A 145 -20.16 15.31 -4.21
CA MET A 145 -21.08 16.27 -4.82
C MET A 145 -21.07 16.04 -6.34
N PRO A 146 -22.17 15.53 -6.93
CA PRO A 146 -22.31 15.51 -8.37
C PRO A 146 -22.15 16.91 -8.95
N ASN A 147 -21.44 17.05 -10.08
CA ASN A 147 -21.18 18.32 -10.75
C ASN A 147 -20.48 19.38 -9.87
N ASP A 148 -19.47 19.00 -9.08
CA ASP A 148 -18.65 19.93 -8.30
C ASP A 148 -18.00 21.01 -9.19
N THR A 149 -18.62 22.19 -9.25
CA THR A 149 -18.21 23.32 -10.09
C THR A 149 -16.79 23.78 -9.75
N ALA A 150 -16.34 23.65 -8.50
CA ALA A 150 -14.98 24.03 -8.12
C ALA A 150 -13.94 23.12 -8.77
N LYS A 151 -14.19 21.80 -8.82
CA LYS A 151 -13.31 20.84 -9.52
C LYS A 151 -13.34 21.04 -11.04
N ILE A 152 -14.52 21.35 -11.60
CA ILE A 152 -14.67 21.67 -13.03
C ILE A 152 -13.83 22.91 -13.37
N HIS A 153 -13.98 24.00 -12.63
CA HIS A 153 -13.19 25.22 -12.82
C HIS A 153 -11.68 24.97 -12.64
N ALA A 154 -11.28 24.13 -11.69
CA ALA A 154 -9.88 23.78 -11.49
C ALA A 154 -9.31 23.02 -12.71
N ARG A 155 -10.07 22.09 -13.30
CA ARG A 155 -9.69 21.39 -14.54
C ARG A 155 -9.59 22.38 -15.69
N ASP A 156 -10.60 23.20 -15.89
CA ASP A 156 -10.65 24.13 -17.04
C ASP A 156 -9.51 25.15 -16.96
N LYS A 157 -9.21 25.66 -15.76
CA LYS A 157 -8.05 26.52 -15.53
C LYS A 157 -6.72 25.85 -15.91
N GLN A 158 -6.58 24.54 -15.66
CA GLN A 158 -5.37 23.80 -16.06
C GLN A 158 -5.31 23.56 -17.56
N LEU A 159 -6.44 23.28 -18.21
CA LEU A 159 -6.51 23.08 -19.66
C LEU A 159 -6.27 24.39 -20.44
N SER A 160 -6.76 25.51 -19.92
CA SER A 160 -6.57 26.84 -20.51
C SER A 160 -5.22 27.47 -20.16
N ALA A 161 -4.45 26.90 -19.23
CA ALA A 161 -3.13 27.40 -18.90
C ALA A 161 -2.22 27.23 -20.13
N LYS A 162 -1.59 28.32 -20.57
CA LYS A 162 -0.54 28.24 -21.60
C LYS A 162 0.50 27.22 -21.15
N PRO A 163 1.01 26.35 -22.06
CA PRO A 163 2.11 25.47 -21.73
C PRO A 163 3.20 26.29 -21.07
N ALA A 164 3.66 25.87 -19.89
CA ALA A 164 4.83 26.48 -19.29
C ALA A 164 5.94 26.49 -20.35
N ALA A 165 6.64 27.62 -20.50
CA ALA A 165 7.77 27.72 -21.40
C ALA A 165 8.64 26.47 -21.24
N SER A 166 9.01 25.83 -22.35
CA SER A 166 9.71 24.55 -22.36
C SER A 166 10.88 24.63 -21.39
N GLN A 167 10.76 23.99 -20.22
CA GLN A 167 11.83 23.98 -19.26
C GLN A 167 12.99 23.22 -19.93
N THR A 168 14.15 23.85 -20.04
CA THR A 168 15.34 23.26 -20.66
C THR A 168 15.79 21.97 -19.97
N ALA A 169 15.39 21.76 -18.71
CA ALA A 169 15.56 20.51 -17.99
C ALA A 169 14.26 20.08 -17.30
N LEU A 170 13.92 18.79 -17.42
CA LEU A 170 12.77 18.21 -16.74
C LEU A 170 13.03 18.09 -15.23
N PRO A 171 12.00 18.28 -14.37
CA PRO A 171 12.15 18.13 -12.93
C PRO A 171 12.69 16.76 -12.53
N GLN A 172 13.59 16.74 -11.55
CA GLN A 172 14.20 15.51 -11.02
C GLN A 172 13.82 15.31 -9.56
N SER A 173 13.53 14.06 -9.20
CA SER A 173 13.31 13.65 -7.82
C SER A 173 14.62 13.61 -7.04
N LEU A 174 14.53 13.68 -5.71
CA LEU A 174 15.69 13.70 -4.81
C LEU A 174 16.56 12.43 -4.87
N ASN A 175 16.05 11.34 -5.46
CA ASN A 175 16.77 10.10 -5.71
C ASN A 175 17.32 9.98 -7.15
N GLY A 176 17.27 11.05 -7.93
CA GLY A 176 17.82 11.10 -9.29
C GLY A 176 16.87 10.62 -10.39
N ILE A 177 15.64 10.19 -10.09
CA ILE A 177 14.66 9.84 -11.11
C ILE A 177 14.06 11.11 -11.70
N THR A 178 14.25 11.32 -13.00
CA THR A 178 13.69 12.45 -13.76
C THR A 178 12.23 12.20 -14.12
N TYR A 179 11.42 13.26 -14.20
CA TYR A 179 10.05 13.18 -14.72
C TYR A 179 10.04 12.65 -16.17
N ILE A 180 9.16 11.68 -16.46
CA ILE A 180 9.07 11.00 -17.76
C ILE A 180 7.76 11.42 -18.46
N PRO A 181 7.71 12.47 -19.30
CA PRO A 181 6.45 12.94 -19.89
C PRO A 181 5.74 11.91 -20.78
N ASP A 182 6.49 10.95 -21.32
CA ASP A 182 6.02 9.99 -22.33
C ASP A 182 4.95 9.02 -21.83
N TYR A 183 4.73 8.92 -20.50
CA TYR A 183 3.66 8.08 -19.97
C TYR A 183 2.27 8.40 -20.53
N LYS A 184 2.08 9.64 -21.02
CA LYS A 184 0.84 10.07 -21.65
C LYS A 184 0.51 9.30 -22.93
N ASN A 185 1.52 8.67 -23.54
CA ASN A 185 1.40 7.84 -24.73
C ASN A 185 1.42 6.33 -24.41
N TRP A 186 1.58 5.96 -23.14
CA TRP A 186 1.64 4.56 -22.73
C TRP A 186 0.24 3.97 -22.57
N GLN A 187 0.16 2.63 -22.55
CA GLN A 187 -1.12 1.94 -22.40
C GLN A 187 -1.62 2.00 -20.95
N VAL A 188 -2.92 2.26 -20.77
CA VAL A 188 -3.57 2.11 -19.47
C VAL A 188 -3.66 0.62 -19.13
N ILE A 189 -3.10 0.24 -17.99
CA ILE A 189 -3.11 -1.16 -17.52
C ILE A 189 -4.07 -1.38 -16.35
N SER A 190 -4.45 -0.32 -15.63
CA SER A 190 -5.40 -0.35 -14.52
C SER A 190 -5.87 1.06 -14.15
N THR A 191 -6.99 1.12 -13.42
CA THR A 191 -7.45 2.33 -12.72
C THR A 191 -7.72 2.01 -11.25
N SER A 192 -7.78 3.02 -10.38
CA SER A 192 -8.22 2.85 -9.00
C SER A 192 -8.92 4.12 -8.48
N ASP A 193 -10.02 3.97 -7.75
CA ASP A 193 -10.74 5.11 -7.16
C ASP A 193 -10.22 5.42 -5.75
N ARG A 194 -9.91 6.69 -5.48
CA ARG A 194 -9.53 7.23 -4.17
C ARG A 194 -10.67 8.12 -3.67
N PHE A 195 -11.82 7.49 -3.47
CA PHE A 195 -13.02 8.15 -2.99
C PHE A 195 -12.81 8.81 -1.62
N ASP A 196 -11.83 8.34 -0.83
CA ASP A 196 -11.44 8.95 0.44
C ASP A 196 -11.07 10.43 0.31
N ASN A 197 -10.44 10.82 -0.79
CA ASN A 197 -10.03 12.19 -1.07
C ASN A 197 -10.61 12.74 -2.38
N GLY A 198 -11.60 12.05 -2.96
CA GLY A 198 -12.33 12.50 -4.15
C GLY A 198 -11.49 12.56 -5.42
N THR A 199 -10.49 11.68 -5.54
CA THR A 199 -9.61 11.61 -6.71
C THR A 199 -9.65 10.23 -7.35
N MET A 200 -9.32 10.13 -8.63
CA MET A 200 -9.14 8.86 -9.32
C MET A 200 -7.70 8.67 -9.76
N ARG A 201 -7.28 7.42 -9.97
CA ARG A 201 -5.95 7.08 -10.48
C ARG A 201 -6.05 6.34 -11.80
N VAL A 202 -5.18 6.71 -12.73
CA VAL A 202 -4.95 5.96 -13.97
C VAL A 202 -3.50 5.50 -13.95
N ILE A 203 -3.31 4.18 -14.08
CA ILE A 203 -2.01 3.53 -14.09
C ILE A 203 -1.67 3.15 -15.52
N TYR A 204 -0.59 3.72 -16.01
CA TYR A 204 -0.02 3.46 -17.33
C TYR A 204 1.20 2.55 -17.19
N GLY A 205 1.40 1.66 -18.17
CA GLY A 205 2.58 0.80 -18.28
C GLY A 205 3.27 1.02 -19.62
N ASN A 206 4.60 1.11 -19.61
CA ASN A 206 5.39 1.15 -20.85
C ASN A 206 5.28 -0.18 -21.64
N ASP A 207 5.85 -0.22 -22.84
CA ASP A 207 5.76 -1.40 -23.72
C ASP A 207 6.31 -2.68 -23.07
N ILE A 208 7.34 -2.57 -22.22
CA ILE A 208 7.89 -3.69 -21.46
C ILE A 208 6.84 -4.22 -20.47
N ALA A 209 6.17 -3.32 -19.73
CA ALA A 209 5.09 -3.71 -18.82
C ALA A 209 3.94 -4.36 -19.59
N VAL A 210 3.49 -3.77 -20.70
CA VAL A 210 2.40 -4.31 -21.53
C VAL A 210 2.75 -5.69 -22.08
N LYS A 211 3.97 -5.87 -22.57
CA LYS A 211 4.46 -7.17 -23.05
C LYS A 211 4.50 -8.21 -21.92
N ALA A 212 5.02 -7.84 -20.76
CA ALA A 212 5.07 -8.70 -19.58
C ALA A 212 3.67 -9.17 -19.15
N VAL A 213 2.68 -8.28 -19.17
CA VAL A 213 1.28 -8.62 -18.93
C VAL A 213 0.76 -9.65 -19.92
N LYS A 214 0.93 -9.40 -21.23
CA LYS A 214 0.45 -10.29 -22.31
C LYS A 214 1.08 -11.67 -22.24
N GLU A 215 2.32 -11.76 -21.80
CA GLU A 215 3.07 -13.02 -21.71
C GLU A 215 2.98 -13.68 -20.31
N HIS A 216 2.19 -13.10 -19.39
CA HIS A 216 2.09 -13.55 -17.99
C HIS A 216 3.43 -13.60 -17.23
N ARG A 217 4.39 -12.74 -17.61
CA ARG A 217 5.72 -12.63 -17.00
C ARG A 217 5.84 -11.41 -16.11
N ILE A 218 4.98 -11.35 -15.09
CA ILE A 218 4.84 -10.19 -14.18
C ILE A 218 5.36 -10.43 -12.76
N ASN A 219 5.94 -11.60 -12.49
CA ASN A 219 6.47 -11.94 -11.17
C ASN A 219 7.76 -12.79 -11.28
N PRO A 220 8.95 -12.18 -11.22
CA PRO A 220 9.17 -10.73 -11.15
C PRO A 220 8.85 -10.01 -12.47
N TRP A 221 8.62 -8.70 -12.40
CA TRP A 221 8.57 -7.85 -13.59
C TRP A 221 9.97 -7.75 -14.23
N PRO A 222 10.06 -7.66 -15.57
CA PRO A 222 11.34 -7.46 -16.26
C PRO A 222 11.98 -6.10 -15.91
N ASP A 223 13.32 -6.06 -15.85
CA ASP A 223 14.06 -4.80 -15.75
C ASP A 223 13.68 -3.87 -16.92
N GLY A 224 13.52 -2.59 -16.62
CA GLY A 224 13.00 -1.59 -17.55
C GLY A 224 11.47 -1.44 -17.55
N THR A 225 10.72 -2.28 -16.83
CA THR A 225 9.29 -2.02 -16.58
C THR A 225 9.11 -0.67 -15.86
N ILE A 226 8.23 0.17 -16.39
CA ILE A 226 7.86 1.44 -15.75
C ILE A 226 6.34 1.53 -15.63
N PHE A 227 5.89 1.86 -14.42
CA PHE A 227 4.52 2.30 -14.17
C PHE A 227 4.49 3.79 -13.91
N ALA A 228 3.55 4.48 -14.55
CA ALA A 228 3.18 5.84 -14.22
C ALA A 228 1.75 5.85 -13.68
N LYS A 229 1.59 6.21 -12.41
CA LYS A 229 0.30 6.32 -11.74
C LYS A 229 -0.04 7.79 -11.59
N THR A 230 -1.02 8.24 -12.34
CA THR A 230 -1.48 9.63 -12.33
C THR A 230 -2.67 9.79 -11.40
N ALA A 231 -2.78 10.95 -10.77
CA ALA A 231 -3.87 11.33 -9.89
C ALA A 231 -4.61 12.53 -10.45
N TRP A 232 -5.93 12.40 -10.54
CA TRP A 232 -6.83 13.43 -11.04
C TRP A 232 -7.95 13.63 -10.03
N ASP A 233 -8.48 14.85 -9.93
CA ASP A 233 -9.80 15.02 -9.31
C ASP A 233 -10.80 14.10 -10.00
N LYS A 234 -11.68 13.47 -9.22
CA LYS A 234 -12.81 12.72 -9.76
C LYS A 234 -13.94 13.70 -10.03
N LEU A 235 -14.39 13.77 -11.28
CA LEU A 235 -15.62 14.45 -11.68
C LEU A 235 -16.69 13.40 -11.91
N GLU A 236 -17.86 13.60 -11.31
CA GLU A 236 -19.01 12.71 -11.43
C GLU A 236 -20.22 13.56 -11.84
N ASP A 237 -20.90 13.14 -12.91
CA ASP A 237 -22.13 13.81 -13.36
C ASP A 237 -23.37 13.28 -12.63
N LYS A 238 -24.53 13.85 -12.94
CA LYS A 238 -25.82 13.47 -12.34
C LYS A 238 -26.25 12.03 -12.67
N ASP A 239 -25.69 11.46 -13.74
CA ASP A 239 -26.00 10.13 -14.23
C ASP A 239 -24.99 9.08 -13.70
N GLY A 240 -24.04 9.52 -12.87
CA GLY A 240 -23.01 8.68 -12.25
C GLY A 240 -21.80 8.43 -13.14
N ASN A 241 -21.69 9.08 -14.30
CA ASN A 241 -20.52 8.92 -15.16
C ASN A 241 -19.32 9.63 -14.55
N VAL A 242 -18.17 8.96 -14.58
CA VAL A 242 -16.93 9.45 -13.97
C VAL A 242 -15.93 9.85 -15.04
N THR A 243 -15.38 11.07 -14.91
CA THR A 243 -14.32 11.59 -15.78
C THR A 243 -13.17 12.19 -14.98
N THR A 244 -12.01 12.38 -15.63
CA THR A 244 -10.84 13.01 -15.03
C THR A 244 -11.02 14.53 -14.93
N GLY A 245 -10.84 15.07 -13.73
CA GLY A 245 -10.77 16.50 -13.45
C GLY A 245 -9.35 17.04 -13.48
N ALA A 246 -9.04 17.97 -12.59
CA ALA A 246 -7.72 18.61 -12.51
C ALA A 246 -6.62 17.60 -12.13
N PHE A 247 -5.47 17.67 -12.80
CA PHE A 247 -4.27 16.93 -12.46
C PHE A 247 -3.77 17.31 -11.06
N LYS A 248 -3.43 16.28 -10.27
CA LYS A 248 -2.86 16.44 -8.93
C LYS A 248 -1.41 16.04 -8.85
N GLN A 249 -1.03 14.92 -9.46
CA GLN A 249 0.32 14.36 -9.35
C GLN A 249 0.53 13.16 -10.28
N VAL A 250 1.79 12.80 -10.48
CA VAL A 250 2.20 11.51 -11.06
C VAL A 250 3.22 10.84 -10.14
N GLU A 251 3.13 9.52 -10.05
CA GLU A 251 4.01 8.64 -9.31
C GLU A 251 4.62 7.62 -10.28
N TYR A 252 5.91 7.34 -10.16
CA TYR A 252 6.61 6.34 -10.95
C TYR A 252 7.10 5.19 -10.08
N MET A 253 6.98 3.98 -10.64
CA MET A 253 7.74 2.81 -10.21
C MET A 253 8.57 2.32 -11.39
N ILE A 254 9.88 2.15 -11.21
CA ILE A 254 10.83 1.76 -12.25
C ILE A 254 11.55 0.49 -11.80
N LYS A 255 11.44 -0.59 -12.58
CA LYS A 255 12.14 -1.84 -12.32
C LYS A 255 13.59 -1.75 -12.79
N ASP A 256 14.51 -1.93 -11.86
CA ASP A 256 15.92 -2.20 -12.12
C ASP A 256 16.49 -2.91 -10.90
N ALA A 257 16.63 -4.23 -11.00
CA ALA A 257 17.03 -5.11 -9.90
C ALA A 257 18.41 -4.74 -9.34
N THR A 258 19.30 -4.20 -10.17
CA THR A 258 20.66 -3.85 -9.78
C THR A 258 20.70 -2.45 -9.16
N LYS A 259 20.18 -1.45 -9.86
CA LYS A 259 20.22 -0.04 -9.45
C LYS A 259 19.43 0.20 -8.17
N TYR A 260 18.28 -0.46 -8.00
CA TYR A 260 17.36 -0.23 -6.89
C TYR A 260 17.35 -1.36 -5.86
N LYS A 261 18.48 -2.06 -5.68
CA LYS A 261 18.61 -3.19 -4.73
C LYS A 261 18.14 -2.85 -3.31
N ALA A 262 18.44 -1.63 -2.83
CA ALA A 262 18.04 -1.15 -1.49
C ALA A 262 16.51 -1.08 -1.30
N THR A 263 15.77 -0.89 -2.39
CA THR A 263 14.30 -0.81 -2.44
C THR A 263 13.71 -1.98 -3.21
N LYS A 264 14.35 -3.15 -3.09
CA LYS A 264 13.88 -4.44 -3.65
C LYS A 264 13.70 -4.43 -5.17
N GLY A 265 14.59 -3.71 -5.87
CA GLY A 265 14.62 -3.63 -7.33
C GLY A 265 13.67 -2.59 -7.93
N TRP A 266 13.07 -1.74 -7.10
CA TRP A 266 12.11 -0.72 -7.54
C TRP A 266 12.56 0.70 -7.18
N GLY A 267 12.68 1.54 -8.19
CA GLY A 267 12.86 2.99 -8.05
C GLY A 267 11.51 3.68 -7.91
N PHE A 268 11.37 4.58 -6.94
CA PHE A 268 10.13 5.31 -6.69
C PHE A 268 10.34 6.80 -6.90
N ALA A 269 9.43 7.46 -7.61
CA ALA A 269 9.42 8.92 -7.70
C ALA A 269 7.99 9.44 -7.66
N ARG A 270 7.80 10.64 -7.13
CA ARG A 270 6.50 11.30 -7.08
C ARG A 270 6.65 12.78 -7.34
N PHE A 271 5.87 13.29 -8.28
CA PHE A 271 5.85 14.69 -8.70
C PHE A 271 4.46 15.26 -8.44
N LYS A 272 4.39 16.24 -7.54
CA LYS A 272 3.15 16.84 -7.05
C LYS A 272 2.83 18.11 -7.81
N THR A 273 1.53 18.38 -7.92
CA THR A 273 0.95 19.59 -8.53
C THR A 273 1.22 19.68 -10.03
N PRO A 274 0.53 20.58 -10.76
CA PRO A 274 0.86 20.90 -12.14
C PRO A 274 2.30 21.42 -12.34
N LYS A 275 2.94 21.94 -11.30
CA LYS A 275 4.34 22.39 -11.34
C LYS A 275 5.36 21.26 -11.23
N LEU A 276 4.92 20.00 -11.09
CA LEU A 276 5.78 18.81 -11.00
C LEU A 276 6.85 18.93 -9.90
N LEU A 277 6.47 19.40 -8.73
CA LEU A 277 7.36 19.53 -7.58
C LEU A 277 7.73 18.12 -7.06
N PRO A 278 9.02 17.77 -6.92
CA PRO A 278 9.41 16.46 -6.41
C PRO A 278 8.97 16.27 -4.95
N TYR A 279 8.52 15.07 -4.62
CA TYR A 279 8.18 14.67 -3.26
C TYR A 279 9.41 14.28 -2.44
N GLY A 280 9.29 14.40 -1.12
CA GLY A 280 10.30 14.02 -0.15
C GLY A 280 11.10 15.22 0.37
N LYS A 281 11.75 15.03 1.51
CA LYS A 281 12.74 15.98 2.06
C LYS A 281 14.18 15.56 1.73
N THR A 282 14.39 14.26 1.60
CA THR A 282 15.68 13.63 1.25
C THR A 282 15.41 12.41 0.36
N ALA A 283 16.45 11.84 -0.24
CA ALA A 283 16.33 10.60 -1.03
C ALA A 283 15.75 9.40 -0.24
N MET A 284 15.76 9.46 1.10
CA MET A 284 15.24 8.39 1.97
C MET A 284 13.71 8.23 1.95
N PHE A 285 12.97 9.12 1.28
CA PHE A 285 11.51 8.97 1.11
C PHE A 285 11.15 7.62 0.47
N THR A 286 12.06 7.02 -0.31
CA THR A 286 11.83 5.73 -0.96
C THR A 286 11.63 4.58 0.04
N THR A 287 12.13 4.72 1.28
CA THR A 287 11.87 3.76 2.36
C THR A 287 10.38 3.72 2.71
N GLU A 288 9.72 4.89 2.75
CA GLU A 288 8.28 4.98 2.97
C GLU A 288 7.51 4.27 1.85
N CYS A 289 7.95 4.46 0.60
CA CYS A 289 7.35 3.80 -0.57
C CYS A 289 7.47 2.28 -0.51
N ILE A 290 8.69 1.74 -0.34
CA ILE A 290 8.87 0.29 -0.34
C ILE A 290 8.23 -0.39 0.87
N ASN A 291 8.16 0.30 2.02
CA ASN A 291 7.47 -0.25 3.19
C ASN A 291 5.96 -0.39 2.95
N CYS A 292 5.33 0.60 2.29
CA CYS A 292 3.93 0.50 1.88
C CYS A 292 3.70 -0.61 0.84
N HIS A 293 4.66 -0.85 -0.05
CA HIS A 293 4.58 -1.88 -1.10
C HIS A 293 4.96 -3.30 -0.63
N ARG A 294 5.54 -3.44 0.56
CA ARG A 294 6.01 -4.71 1.13
C ARG A 294 4.95 -5.81 1.23
N PRO A 295 3.66 -5.54 1.54
CA PRO A 295 2.63 -6.58 1.56
C PRO A 295 2.51 -7.34 0.23
N MET A 296 2.95 -6.73 -0.88
CA MET A 296 2.98 -7.34 -2.21
C MET A 296 4.30 -8.03 -2.56
N LYS A 297 5.15 -8.39 -1.58
CA LYS A 297 6.46 -9.03 -1.83
C LYS A 297 6.36 -10.25 -2.75
N ASP A 298 5.28 -11.03 -2.63
CA ASP A 298 5.05 -12.26 -3.40
C ASP A 298 4.47 -11.97 -4.80
N ASN A 299 4.22 -10.70 -5.12
CA ASN A 299 3.80 -10.18 -6.43
C ASN A 299 4.75 -9.05 -6.89
N ASP A 300 6.04 -9.23 -6.59
CA ASP A 300 7.12 -8.29 -6.91
C ASP A 300 6.84 -6.84 -6.50
N PHE A 301 6.23 -6.65 -5.32
CA PHE A 301 5.95 -5.35 -4.70
C PHE A 301 4.95 -4.48 -5.49
N VAL A 302 4.16 -5.03 -6.41
CA VAL A 302 3.22 -4.27 -7.26
C VAL A 302 1.78 -4.59 -6.86
N PHE A 303 1.00 -3.54 -6.55
CA PHE A 303 -0.45 -3.64 -6.27
C PHE A 303 -1.31 -3.67 -7.53
N THR A 304 -0.76 -3.26 -8.67
CA THR A 304 -1.46 -3.22 -9.95
C THR A 304 -1.51 -4.61 -10.56
N PHE A 305 -2.68 -5.23 -10.50
CA PHE A 305 -2.99 -6.38 -11.34
C PHE A 305 -3.52 -5.87 -12.68
N PRO A 306 -3.08 -6.44 -13.82
CA PRO A 306 -3.64 -6.07 -15.11
C PRO A 306 -5.15 -6.34 -15.13
N ILE A 307 -5.91 -5.45 -15.78
CA ILE A 307 -7.32 -5.71 -16.07
C ILE A 307 -7.40 -7.04 -16.81
N LYS A 308 -8.19 -7.99 -16.29
CA LYS A 308 -8.47 -9.25 -16.98
C LYS A 308 -9.26 -8.89 -18.24
N ASN A 309 -8.61 -9.04 -19.40
CA ASN A 309 -9.29 -9.02 -20.69
C ASN A 309 -10.03 -10.33 -20.92
#